data_AF-X1I691-F1
#
_entry.id   AF-X1I691-F1
#
_cell.length_a   1.000
_cell.length_b   1.000
_cell.length_c   1.000
_cell.angle_alpha   90.00
_cell.angle_beta   90.00
_cell.angle_gamma   90.00
#
_symmetry.space_group_name_H-M   'P 1'
#
loop_
_entity.id
_entity.type
_entity.pdbx_description
1 polymer ?
#
loop_
_entity_poly.entity_id
_entity_poly.type
_entity_poly.pdbx_seq_one_letter_code
_entity_poly.pdbx_strand_id
1 'polypeptide(L)' 'VQMPAGIPVACVAVGSAGAKNAAYLAAEILGLKYDRIQKAYEKYRSELQGDKK' A
#
# COMPACT_ATOMS: atom_id res chain seq x y z
N VAL A 1 6.54 -17.43 -0.98
CA VAL A 1 5.25 -16.95 -0.42
C VAL A 1 4.24 -18.10 -0.27
N GLN A 2 4.67 -19.31 0.11
CA GLN A 2 3.76 -20.45 0.07
C GLN A 2 3.00 -20.62 1.38
N MET A 3 1.76 -20.15 1.39
CA MET A 3 0.77 -20.38 2.44
C MET A 3 -0.22 -21.45 1.98
N PRO A 4 -0.69 -22.33 2.88
CA PRO A 4 -1.75 -23.29 2.55
C PRO A 4 -3.07 -22.58 2.23
N ALA A 5 -3.94 -23.26 1.48
CA ALA A 5 -5.27 -22.75 1.16
C ALA A 5 -6.07 -22.42 2.44
N GLY A 6 -6.79 -21.30 2.43
CA GLY A 6 -7.61 -20.83 3.55
C GLY A 6 -6.97 -19.78 4.45
N ILE A 7 -5.65 -19.56 4.36
CA ILE A 7 -4.95 -18.52 5.13
C ILE A 7 -4.19 -17.59 4.17
N PRO A 8 -4.82 -16.52 3.67
CA PRO A 8 -4.19 -15.63 2.72
C PRO A 8 -3.12 -14.76 3.37
N VAL A 9 -2.03 -14.50 2.64
CA VAL A 9 -1.00 -13.52 3.02
C VAL A 9 -0.71 -12.62 1.83
N ALA A 10 -0.81 -11.31 2.05
CA ALA A 10 -0.39 -10.33 1.05
C ALA A 10 1.14 -10.17 1.12
N CYS A 11 1.86 -10.95 0.34
CA CYS A 11 3.31 -10.85 0.28
C CYS A 11 3.78 -9.70 -0.61
N VAL A 12 4.80 -8.99 -0.14
CA VAL A 12 5.48 -7.90 -0.84
C VAL A 12 6.96 -8.26 -1.06
N ALA A 13 7.71 -7.36 -1.70
CA ALA A 13 9.15 -7.55 -1.96
C ALA A 13 9.97 -7.81 -0.68
N VAL A 14 11.19 -8.32 -0.82
CA VAL A 14 12.12 -8.53 0.30
C VAL A 14 12.81 -7.22 0.69
N GLY A 15 13.11 -7.04 1.98
CA GLY A 15 13.92 -5.92 2.48
C GLY A 15 13.17 -4.59 2.61
N SER A 16 13.90 -3.48 2.55
CA SER A 16 13.36 -2.13 2.79
C SER A 16 12.28 -1.71 1.79
N ALA A 17 12.38 -2.15 0.53
CA ALA A 17 11.33 -1.96 -0.47
C ALA A 17 10.03 -2.69 -0.05
N GLY A 18 10.15 -3.89 0.49
CA GLY A 18 9.05 -4.66 1.08
C GLY A 18 8.37 -3.93 2.21
N ALA A 19 9.15 -3.46 3.18
CA ALA A 19 8.61 -2.73 4.34
C ALA A 19 7.80 -1.49 3.92
N LYS A 20 8.30 -0.71 2.95
CA LYS A 20 7.56 0.43 2.39
C LYS A 20 6.28 -0.01 1.69
N ASN A 21 6.35 -1.03 0.84
CA ASN A 21 5.19 -1.54 0.11
C ASN A 21 4.12 -2.12 1.04
N ALA A 22 4.50 -2.76 2.15
CA ALA A 22 3.55 -3.22 3.17
C ALA A 22 2.80 -2.04 3.81
N ALA A 23 3.50 -0.94 4.10
CA ALA A 23 2.86 0.27 4.64
C ALA A 23 1.89 0.90 3.62
N TYR A 24 2.27 0.94 2.33
CA TYR A 24 1.38 1.43 1.27
C TYR A 24 0.14 0.55 1.11
N LEU A 25 0.30 -0.78 1.09
CA LEU A 25 -0.82 -1.71 1.02
C LEU A 25 -1.77 -1.54 2.23
N ALA A 26 -1.22 -1.35 3.44
CA ALA A 26 -2.03 -1.07 4.62
C ALA A 26 -2.79 0.25 4.49
N ALA A 27 -2.17 1.28 3.91
CA ALA A 27 -2.82 2.57 3.66
C ALA A 27 -3.98 2.43 2.66
N GLU A 28 -3.83 1.63 1.60
CA GLU A 28 -4.92 1.35 0.64
C GLU A 28 -6.09 0.63 1.31
N ILE A 29 -5.82 -0.38 2.16
CA ILE A 29 -6.87 -1.11 2.88
C ILE A 29 -7.61 -0.19 3.86
N LEU A 30 -6.88 0.62 4.64
CA LEU A 30 -7.46 1.55 5.60
C LEU A 30 -8.19 2.71 4.91
N GLY A 31 -7.71 3.15 3.74
CA GLY A 31 -8.30 4.21 2.94
C GLY A 31 -9.74 3.93 2.54
N LEU A 32 -10.14 2.66 2.42
CA LEU A 32 -11.53 2.25 2.15
C LEU A 32 -12.53 2.74 3.21
N LYS A 33 -12.07 2.95 4.44
CA LYS A 33 -12.92 3.38 5.57
C LYS A 33 -12.56 4.77 6.08
N TYR A 34 -11.31 5.17 5.96
CA TYR A 34 -10.79 6.40 6.57
C TYR A 34 -10.33 7.39 5.50
N ASP A 35 -11.23 8.31 5.12
CA ASP A 35 -11.00 9.37 4.12
C ASP A 35 -9.68 10.13 4.28
N ARG A 36 -9.28 10.40 5.54
CA ARG A 36 -8.02 11.11 5.81
C ARG A 36 -6.80 10.32 5.33
N ILE A 37 -6.82 9.01 5.49
CA ILE A 37 -5.73 8.11 5.05
C ILE A 37 -5.75 8.03 3.52
N GLN A 38 -6.93 7.88 2.91
CA GLN A 38 -7.08 7.84 1.46
C GLN A 38 -6.52 9.10 0.80
N LYS A 39 -6.93 10.29 1.25
CA LYS A 39 -6.45 11.57 0.71
C LYS A 39 -4.94 11.75 0.87
N ALA A 40 -4.38 11.32 2.01
CA ALA A 40 -2.94 11.38 2.24
C ALA A 40 -2.18 10.43 1.30
N TYR A 41 -2.71 9.22 1.08
CA TYR A 41 -2.11 8.23 0.19
C TYR A 41 -2.21 8.66 -1.29
N GLU A 42 -3.35 9.19 -1.73
CA GLU A 42 -3.52 9.75 -3.07
C GLU A 42 -2.55 10.88 -3.34
N LYS A 43 -2.42 11.83 -2.42
CA LYS A 43 -1.44 12.92 -2.53
C LYS A 43 -0.02 12.37 -2.72
N TYR A 44 0.37 11.41 -1.89
CA TYR A 44 1.68 10.77 -2.00
C TYR A 44 1.89 10.08 -3.36
N ARG A 45 0.86 9.42 -3.91
CA ARG A 45 0.91 8.78 -5.22
C ARG A 45 1.01 9.78 -6.37
N SER A 46 0.31 10.91 -6.29
CA SER A 46 0.41 12.00 -7.28
C SER A 46 1.81 12.61 -7.30
N GLU A 47 2.40 12.85 -6.12
CA GLU A 47 3.78 13.34 -5.99
C GLU A 47 4.81 12.38 -6.62
N LEU A 48 4.62 11.06 -6.43
CA LEU A 48 5.47 10.03 -7.04
C LEU A 48 5.34 9.95 -8.57
N GLN A 49 4.13 10.19 -9.10
CA GLN A 49 3.90 10.22 -10.55
C GLN A 49 4.49 11.48 -11.20
N GLY A 50 4.95 12.43 -10.40
CA GLY A 50 5.58 13.67 -10.84
C GLY A 50 4.59 14.48 -11.67
N ASP A 51 3.67 15.18 -11.01
CA ASP A 51 2.72 16.15 -11.58
C ASP A 51 2.86 16.36 -13.10
N LYS A 52 2.21 15.50 -13.89
CA LYS A 52 1.75 15.87 -15.22
C LYS A 52 0.33 16.40 -15.08
N LYS A 53 0.23 17.67 -14.68
CA LYS A 53 -0.94 18.57 -14.74
C LYS A 53 -2.19 18.18 -13.97
#